data_AF-A0A929H9K7-F1
#
_entry.id   AF-A0A929H9K7-F1
#
_cell.length_a   1.000
_cell.length_b   1.000
_cell.length_c   1.000
_cell.angle_alpha   90.00
_cell.angle_beta   90.00
_cell.angle_gamma   90.00
#
_symmetry.space_group_name_H-M   'P 1'
#
loop_
_entity.id
_entity.type
_entity.pdbx_description
1 polymer ?
#
loop_
_entity_poly.entity_id
_entity_poly.type
_entity_poly.pdbx_seq_one_letter_code
_entity_poly.pdbx_strand_id
1 'polypeptide(L)'
;GELIYLYEDLLKNNSKLKIGLYSSYEDFVIAEEYLHMTPEDFRSLLLSASGYLNGKYPDNFKRFFINGNSHCVEDRNYQINGTIYWDWICGLLTDNEQWIDKLE
;
A
#
# COMPACT_ATOMS: atom_id res chain seq x y z
N GLY A 1 -0.17 0.06 -13.44
CA GLY A 1 -1.29 1.03 -13.59
C GLY A 1 -2.67 0.41 -13.41
N GLU A 2 -2.90 -0.83 -13.86
CA GLU A 2 -4.25 -1.41 -13.96
C GLU A 2 -4.87 -1.84 -12.62
N LEU A 3 -4.07 -2.26 -11.64
CA LEU A 3 -4.55 -2.69 -10.33
C LEU A 3 -5.26 -1.57 -9.55
N ILE A 4 -4.86 -0.31 -9.73
CA ILE A 4 -5.49 0.83 -9.05
C ILE A 4 -6.92 1.05 -9.54
N TYR A 5 -7.17 0.92 -10.84
CA TYR A 5 -8.52 1.01 -11.40
C TYR A 5 -9.40 -0.15 -10.93
N LEU A 6 -8.83 -1.36 -10.86
CA LEU A 6 -9.54 -2.51 -10.28
C LEU A 6 -9.92 -2.26 -8.81
N TYR A 7 -8.99 -1.74 -7.99
CA TYR A 7 -9.29 -1.41 -6.60
C TYR A 7 -10.37 -0.34 -6.49
N GLU A 8 -10.33 0.69 -7.33
CA GLU A 8 -11.39 1.72 -7.36
C GLU A 8 -12.76 1.09 -7.66
N ASP A 9 -12.85 0.26 -8.69
CA ASP A 9 -14.10 -0.40 -9.06
C ASP A 9 -14.62 -1.31 -7.94
N LEU A 10 -13.73 -2.08 -7.31
CA LEU A 10 -14.11 -2.95 -6.18
C LEU A 10 -14.60 -2.15 -4.97
N LEU A 11 -13.90 -1.08 -4.60
CA LEU A 11 -14.26 -0.20 -3.48
C LEU A 11 -15.56 0.56 -3.74
N LYS A 12 -15.78 1.00 -4.99
CA LYS A 12 -17.02 1.67 -5.40
C LYS A 12 -18.24 0.75 -5.30
N ASN A 13 -18.08 -0.53 -5.62
CA ASN A 13 -19.19 -1.49 -5.66
C ASN A 13 -19.40 -2.24 -4.33
N ASN A 14 -18.47 -2.15 -3.38
CA ASN A 14 -18.58 -2.82 -2.09
C ASN A 14 -18.05 -1.95 -0.95
N SER A 15 -18.95 -1.29 -0.23
CA SER A 15 -18.62 -0.41 0.90
C SER A 15 -18.05 -1.14 2.12
N LYS A 16 -18.15 -2.48 2.17
CA LYS A 16 -17.56 -3.30 3.24
C LYS A 16 -16.17 -3.85 2.89
N LEU A 17 -15.76 -3.74 1.63
CA LEU A 17 -14.44 -4.20 1.21
C LEU A 17 -13.36 -3.31 1.84
N LYS A 18 -12.26 -3.93 2.27
CA LYS A 18 -11.09 -3.27 2.80
C LYS A 18 -9.85 -3.74 2.06
N ILE A 19 -8.99 -2.81 1.70
CA ILE A 19 -7.77 -3.07 0.95
C ILE A 19 -6.60 -2.45 1.70
N GLY A 20 -5.65 -3.30 2.11
CA GLY A 20 -4.34 -2.88 2.56
C GLY A 20 -3.34 -3.00 1.41
N LEU A 21 -2.68 -1.90 1.05
CA LEU A 21 -1.61 -1.91 0.04
C LEU A 21 -0.24 -1.78 0.72
N TYR A 22 0.60 -2.79 0.54
CA TYR A 22 2.02 -2.74 0.91
C TYR A 22 2.89 -2.54 -0.33
N SER A 23 3.97 -1.78 -0.20
CA SER A 23 5.00 -1.65 -1.23
C SER A 23 6.25 -0.99 -0.64
N SER A 24 7.43 -1.32 -1.17
CA SER A 24 8.62 -0.47 -0.98
C SER A 24 8.61 0.65 -2.01
N TYR A 25 9.06 1.85 -1.66
CA TYR A 25 9.00 3.00 -2.57
C TYR A 25 9.76 2.82 -3.89
N GLU A 26 10.77 1.96 -3.91
CA GLU A 26 11.63 1.70 -5.07
C GLU A 26 11.62 0.22 -5.45
N ASP A 27 10.51 -0.48 -5.22
CA ASP A 27 10.34 -1.92 -5.55
C ASP A 27 10.93 -2.25 -6.93
N PHE A 28 12.10 -2.90 -6.93
CA PHE A 28 12.89 -3.13 -8.13
C PHE A 28 12.15 -4.01 -9.13
N VAL A 29 11.45 -5.02 -8.62
CA VAL A 29 10.71 -5.98 -9.43
C VAL A 29 9.59 -5.24 -10.16
N ILE A 30 8.74 -4.52 -9.44
CA ILE A 30 7.61 -3.82 -10.08
C ILE A 30 8.08 -2.65 -10.94
N ALA A 31 8.99 -1.81 -10.44
CA ALA A 31 9.45 -0.62 -11.14
C ALA A 31 10.21 -0.97 -12.43
N GLU A 32 11.30 -1.74 -12.31
CA GLU A 32 12.26 -1.92 -13.40
C GLU A 32 11.96 -3.17 -14.23
N GLU A 33 11.62 -4.30 -13.60
CA GLU A 33 11.40 -5.56 -14.34
C GLU A 33 10.04 -5.61 -15.04
N TYR A 34 8.96 -5.11 -14.41
CA TYR A 34 7.61 -5.19 -14.97
C TYR A 34 7.16 -3.91 -15.68
N LEU A 35 7.39 -2.75 -15.08
CA LEU A 35 6.92 -1.47 -15.63
C LEU A 35 7.96 -0.78 -16.49
N HIS A 36 9.23 -1.19 -16.41
CA HIS A 36 10.36 -0.56 -17.10
C HIS A 36 10.45 0.95 -16.84
N MET A 37 10.24 1.33 -15.58
CA MET A 37 10.30 2.71 -15.08
C MET A 37 11.50 2.89 -14.15
N THR A 38 11.93 4.14 -13.97
CA THR A 38 12.91 4.46 -12.94
C THR A 38 12.29 4.30 -11.54
N PRO A 39 13.09 4.01 -10.49
CA PRO A 39 12.60 3.98 -9.12
C PRO A 39 11.87 5.26 -8.70
N GLU A 40 12.34 6.43 -9.14
CA GLU A 40 11.74 7.73 -8.84
C GLU A 40 10.38 7.92 -9.51
N ASP A 41 10.25 7.50 -10.78
CA ASP A 41 8.99 7.53 -11.50
C ASP A 41 7.98 6.55 -10.89
N PHE A 42 8.44 5.36 -10.50
CA PHE A 42 7.60 4.38 -9.80
C PHE A 42 7.11 4.93 -8.46
N ARG A 43 7.99 5.48 -7.63
CA ARG A 43 7.62 6.12 -6.36
C ARG A 43 6.56 7.19 -6.56
N SER A 44 6.75 8.05 -7.57
CA SER A 44 5.82 9.13 -7.90
C SER A 44 4.45 8.59 -8.33
N LEU A 45 4.44 7.56 -9.17
CA LEU A 45 3.22 6.88 -9.60
C LEU A 45 2.50 6.19 -8.43
N LEU A 46 3.23 5.46 -7.60
CA LEU A 46 2.72 4.75 -6.43
C LEU A 46 2.04 5.72 -5.45
N LEU A 47 2.72 6.82 -5.10
CA LEU A 47 2.18 7.84 -4.19
C LEU A 47 0.96 8.54 -4.78
N SER A 48 1.01 8.94 -6.05
CA SER A 48 -0.10 9.62 -6.73
C SER A 48 -1.34 8.73 -6.80
N ALA A 49 -1.19 7.51 -7.32
CA ALA A 49 -2.30 6.61 -7.56
C ALA A 49 -2.91 6.06 -6.25
N SER A 50 -2.07 5.68 -5.29
CA SER A 50 -2.54 5.20 -3.98
C SER A 50 -3.10 6.33 -3.12
N GLY A 51 -2.55 7.55 -3.24
CA GLY A 51 -3.04 8.74 -2.56
C GLY A 51 -4.43 9.15 -3.03
N TYR A 52 -4.71 9.03 -4.33
CA TYR A 52 -6.05 9.22 -4.88
C TYR A 52 -7.06 8.24 -4.25
N LEU A 53 -6.74 6.94 -4.18
CA LEU A 53 -7.63 5.94 -3.56
C LEU A 53 -7.81 6.17 -2.06
N ASN A 54 -6.74 6.45 -1.32
CA ASN A 54 -6.81 6.72 0.11
C ASN A 54 -7.65 7.98 0.40
N GLY A 55 -7.50 9.04 -0.39
CA GLY A 55 -8.31 10.26 -0.23
C GLY A 55 -9.80 10.04 -0.56
N LYS A 56 -10.10 9.16 -1.51
CA LYS A 56 -11.48 8.87 -1.94
C LYS A 56 -12.18 7.84 -1.04
N TYR A 57 -11.42 6.88 -0.49
CA TYR A 57 -11.92 5.77 0.32
C TYR A 57 -11.12 5.64 1.64
N PRO A 58 -11.06 6.69 2.48
CA PRO A 58 -10.15 6.72 3.63
C PRO A 58 -10.43 5.62 4.66
N ASP A 59 -11.68 5.14 4.76
CA ASP A 59 -12.06 4.08 5.72
C ASP A 59 -11.87 2.66 5.16
N ASN A 60 -11.65 2.52 3.84
CA ASN A 60 -11.61 1.24 3.14
C ASN A 60 -10.26 0.95 2.47
N PHE A 61 -9.39 1.95 2.30
CA PHE A 61 -8.08 1.80 1.67
C PHE A 61 -6.98 2.42 2.52
N LYS A 62 -6.04 1.60 2.99
CA LYS A 62 -4.87 2.03 3.78
C LYS A 62 -3.58 1.52 3.16
N ARG A 63 -2.49 2.26 3.34
CA ARG A 63 -1.17 1.92 2.81
C ARG A 63 -0.20 1.61 3.94
N PHE A 64 0.78 0.76 3.65
CA PHE A 64 1.95 0.52 4.47
C PHE A 64 3.19 0.53 3.57
N PHE A 65 3.82 1.70 3.40
CA PHE A 65 4.96 1.87 2.50
C PHE A 65 6.26 2.06 3.25
N ILE A 66 7.27 1.30 2.85
CA ILE A 66 8.60 1.30 3.46
C ILE A 66 9.63 1.89 2.50
N ASN A 67 10.73 2.38 3.06
CA ASN A 67 11.91 2.71 2.27
C ASN A 67 12.58 1.46 1.70
N GLY A 68 13.33 1.62 0.60
CA GLY A 68 14.07 0.56 -0.06
C GLY A 68 13.42 0.02 -1.33
N ASN A 69 13.97 -1.07 -1.85
CA ASN A 69 13.67 -1.61 -3.16
C ASN A 69 13.19 -3.08 -3.17
N SER A 70 12.91 -3.65 -2.00
CA SER A 70 12.45 -5.03 -1.91
C SER A 70 11.01 -5.19 -2.41
N HIS A 71 10.74 -6.26 -3.14
CA HIS A 71 9.38 -6.60 -3.59
C HIS A 71 8.55 -7.26 -2.49
N CYS A 72 9.23 -7.96 -1.57
CA CYS A 72 8.60 -8.76 -0.54
C CYS A 72 8.82 -8.14 0.83
N VAL A 73 7.95 -8.51 1.77
CA VAL A 73 8.17 -8.21 3.18
C VAL A 73 9.28 -9.14 3.69
N GLU A 74 10.43 -8.57 4.01
CA GLU A 74 11.58 -9.31 4.54
C GLU A 74 11.44 -9.58 6.04
N ASP A 75 10.88 -8.63 6.80
CA ASP A 75 10.68 -8.73 8.24
C ASP A 75 9.23 -8.39 8.62
N ARG A 76 8.54 -9.36 9.24
CA ARG A 76 7.18 -9.16 9.75
C ARG A 76 7.11 -8.18 10.92
N ASN A 77 8.23 -7.97 11.60
CA ASN A 77 8.36 -7.05 12.72
C ASN A 77 8.80 -5.64 12.28
N TYR A 78 8.92 -5.38 10.98
CA TYR A 78 9.24 -4.04 10.47
C TYR A 78 8.25 -3.01 11.00
N GLN A 79 8.74 -1.83 11.39
CA GLN A 79 7.92 -0.81 12.05
C GLN A 79 8.00 0.54 11.36
N ILE A 80 6.84 1.20 11.23
CA ILE A 80 6.74 2.60 10.85
C ILE A 80 6.06 3.36 11.98
N ASN A 81 6.79 4.27 12.62
CA ASN A 81 6.27 5.11 13.72
C ASN A 81 5.54 4.28 14.79
N GLY A 82 6.17 3.19 15.25
CA GLY A 82 5.67 2.30 16.30
C GLY A 82 4.60 1.29 15.88
N THR A 83 4.17 1.26 14.62
CA THR A 83 3.24 0.23 14.12
C THR A 83 4.01 -0.86 13.40
N ILE A 84 3.93 -2.08 13.92
CA ILE A 84 4.49 -3.29 13.33
C ILE A 84 3.66 -3.71 12.11
N TYR A 85 4.31 -4.11 11.02
CA TYR A 85 3.64 -4.60 9.80
C TYR A 85 2.66 -5.74 10.09
N TRP A 86 3.06 -6.71 10.92
CA TRP A 86 2.17 -7.80 11.30
C TRP A 86 0.94 -7.34 12.07
N ASP A 87 1.08 -6.39 12.99
CA ASP A 87 -0.05 -5.82 13.73
C ASP A 87 -0.98 -5.04 12.81
N TRP A 88 -0.42 -4.35 11.81
CA TRP A 88 -1.20 -3.65 10.78
C TRP A 88 -2.03 -4.62 9.92
N ILE A 89 -1.46 -5.77 9.51
CA ILE A 89 -2.24 -6.83 8.84
C ILE A 89 -3.34 -7.36 9.75
N CYS A 90 -3.02 -7.63 11.02
CA CYS A 90 -4.02 -8.10 11.98
C CYS A 90 -5.14 -7.08 12.17
N GLY A 91 -4.81 -5.79 12.13
CA GLY A 91 -5.78 -4.69 12.13
C GLY A 91 -6.72 -4.74 10.94
N LEU A 92 -6.22 -4.98 9.72
CA LEU A 92 -7.06 -5.14 8.53
C LEU A 92 -8.06 -6.30 8.70
N LEU A 93 -7.60 -7.43 9.24
CA LEU A 93 -8.41 -8.65 9.39
C LEU A 93 -9.44 -8.56 10.52
N THR A 94 -9.13 -7.81 11.58
CA THR A 94 -9.97 -7.71 12.78
C THR A 94 -10.72 -6.38 12.90
N ASP A 95 -10.50 -5.47 11.95
CA ASP A 95 -11.05 -4.12 11.97
C ASP A 95 -10.74 -3.34 13.25
N ASN A 96 -9.46 -3.26 13.59
CA ASN A 96 -9.01 -2.56 14.79
C ASN A 96 -8.19 -1.29 14.47
N GLU A 97 -7.85 -0.54 15.52
CA GLU A 97 -7.14 0.74 15.44
C GLU A 97 -5.72 0.67 14.86
N GLN A 98 -5.15 -0.51 14.70
CA GLN A 98 -3.82 -0.68 14.08
C GLN A 98 -3.86 -0.55 12.55
N TRP A 99 -5.05 -0.65 11.93
CA TRP A 99 -5.19 -0.50 10.48
C TRP A 99 -5.30 0.97 10.05
N ILE A 100 -4.16 1.64 10.11
CA ILE A 100 -4.00 3.07 9.78
C ILE A 100 -3.03 3.26 8.63
N ASP A 101 -3.10 4.41 7.96
CA ASP A 101 -2.20 4.71 6.84
C ASP A 101 -0.77 4.95 7.37
N LYS A 102 0.22 4.24 6.82
CA LYS A 102 1.62 4.28 7.23
C LYS A 102 2.52 4.46 6.04
N LEU A 103 3.24 5.57 6.04
CA LEU A 103 4.22 5.96 5.03
C LEU A 103 5.49 6.37 5.76
N GLU A 104 6.62 5.79 5.39
CA GLU A 104 7.95 6.20 5.88
C GLU A 104 8.50 7.41 5.12
#